data_AF-A0A8G1ULR4-F1
#
_entry.id   AF-A0A8G1ULR4-F1
#
_cell.length_a   1.000
_cell.length_b   1.000
_cell.length_c   1.000
_cell.angle_alpha   90.00
_cell.angle_beta   90.00
_cell.angle_gamma   90.00
#
_symmetry.space_group_name_H-M   'P 1'
#
loop_
_entity.id
_entity.type
_entity.pdbx_description
1 polymer ?
#
loop_
_entity_poly.entity_id
_entity_poly.type
_entity_poly.pdbx_seq_one_letter_code
_entity_poly.pdbx_strand_id
1 'polypeptide(L)'
;MANGGLTPLMRDVRDRNLAALLRHVVACGPTGRKQLGRATGLSFTTVTRLAGNLVAAGILAELPPPARTGQAGRAAGRPEIPLGFADRGRFVVGAHIHARRVTATVFDLAGAEAGSFEVNCTSAQPETVVAAAVAATGLALGSVPAGQVLGIGLATGGTVDAETGRVVDSPQLGWRDVDLGTPFARFGVPVLIDNSVRCFALAPLWDAAAPAADSTLTVFVANVVGAALVVNRTLHRGPGASAGEIAHLPVPDGPGTPCPCGRTDCLGVVATNRALHARAVEAGLLAADTPWAEVLRDDLDGVPGEGLRMLRQERARVLGEAVGFLQEFYNPELTVVAGYLGTPGDVDLCLAAVRARTARTSAGTRCRVEHRDAVGTSWDRASAALVLDDFLRRPTAYEAALLD
;
A
#
# COMPACT_ATOMS: atom_id res chain seq x y z
N MET A 1 46.50 -1.18 9.77
CA MET A 1 45.21 -0.62 10.23
C MET A 1 44.17 -0.98 9.19
N ALA A 2 43.50 -2.12 9.36
CA ALA A 2 42.44 -2.58 8.46
C ALA A 2 41.13 -1.98 8.97
N ASN A 3 40.43 -1.21 8.12
CA ASN A 3 39.11 -0.64 8.46
C ASN A 3 38.14 -1.78 8.79
N GLY A 4 37.82 -1.94 10.07
CA GLY A 4 36.90 -2.94 10.61
C GLY A 4 35.44 -2.61 10.29
N GLY A 5 35.07 -2.61 9.02
CA GLY A 5 33.67 -2.46 8.60
C GLY A 5 32.84 -3.68 9.00
N LEU A 6 31.54 -3.47 9.26
CA LEU A 6 30.58 -4.54 9.51
C LEU A 6 30.56 -5.52 8.33
N THR A 7 30.65 -6.83 8.62
CA THR A 7 30.37 -7.87 7.62
C THR A 7 28.91 -7.79 7.13
N PRO A 8 28.56 -8.35 5.97
CA PRO A 8 27.17 -8.36 5.48
C PRO A 8 26.18 -8.92 6.52
N LEU A 9 26.55 -10.03 7.18
CA LEU A 9 25.73 -10.63 8.24
C LEU A 9 25.55 -9.69 9.44
N MET A 10 26.60 -8.97 9.83
CA MET A 10 26.52 -8.01 10.94
C MET A 10 25.64 -6.81 10.59
N ARG A 11 25.67 -6.36 9.33
CA ARG A 11 24.75 -5.33 8.82
C ARG A 11 23.31 -5.81 8.87
N ASP A 12 23.04 -7.04 8.41
CA ASP A 12 21.68 -7.62 8.43
C ASP A 12 21.13 -7.78 9.85
N VAL A 13 21.96 -8.21 10.80
CA VAL A 13 21.56 -8.28 12.22
C VAL A 13 21.24 -6.88 12.76
N ARG A 14 22.04 -5.90 12.38
CA ARG A 14 21.87 -4.52 12.84
C ARG A 14 20.61 -3.88 12.26
N ASP A 15 20.38 -4.01 10.96
CA ASP A 15 19.17 -3.54 10.29
C ASP A 15 17.92 -4.20 10.88
N ARG A 16 17.93 -5.53 11.13
CA ARG A 16 16.80 -6.21 11.79
C ARG A 16 16.48 -5.65 13.17
N ASN A 17 17.49 -5.34 13.97
CA ASN A 17 17.27 -4.77 15.30
C ASN A 17 16.76 -3.33 15.22
N LEU A 18 17.31 -2.51 14.33
CA LEU A 18 16.82 -1.14 14.09
C LEU A 18 15.38 -1.15 13.57
N ALA A 19 15.07 -2.04 12.62
CA ALA A 19 13.74 -2.27 12.09
C ALA A 19 12.73 -2.60 13.19
N ALA A 20 13.11 -3.49 14.13
CA ALA A 20 12.24 -3.87 15.24
C ALA A 20 11.90 -2.68 16.15
N LEU A 21 12.89 -1.83 16.46
CA LEU A 21 12.67 -0.60 17.23
C LEU A 21 11.75 0.37 16.49
N LEU A 22 12.07 0.70 15.23
CA LEU A 22 11.34 1.68 14.45
C LEU A 22 9.90 1.23 14.16
N ARG A 23 9.68 -0.04 13.82
CA ARG A 23 8.33 -0.59 13.61
C ARG A 23 7.48 -0.50 14.87
N HIS A 24 8.08 -0.67 16.05
CA HIS A 24 7.35 -0.49 17.30
C HIS A 24 6.95 0.97 17.53
N VAL A 25 7.83 1.94 17.21
CA VAL A 25 7.51 3.37 17.28
C VAL A 25 6.40 3.73 16.28
N VAL A 26 6.42 3.18 15.07
CA VAL A 26 5.34 3.34 14.07
C VAL A 26 4.01 2.80 14.61
N ALA A 27 4.01 1.57 15.14
CA ALA A 27 2.78 0.89 15.54
C ALA A 27 2.17 1.43 16.85
N CYS A 28 3.00 1.88 17.79
CA CYS A 28 2.56 2.24 19.14
C CYS A 28 2.72 3.74 19.46
N GLY A 29 3.31 4.52 18.55
CA GLY A 29 3.68 5.91 18.79
C GLY A 29 4.85 6.06 19.76
N PRO A 30 5.01 7.26 20.37
CA PRO A 30 6.10 7.53 21.30
C PRO A 30 6.23 6.51 22.42
N THR A 31 7.42 5.93 22.58
CA THR A 31 7.61 4.78 23.48
C THR A 31 8.91 4.84 24.28
N GLY A 32 8.90 4.24 25.47
CA GLY A 32 10.07 4.15 26.34
C GLY A 32 11.06 3.05 25.93
N ARG A 33 12.34 3.23 26.25
CA ARG A 33 13.40 2.20 26.02
C ARG A 33 13.12 0.87 26.73
N LYS A 34 12.47 0.89 27.91
CA LYS A 34 12.05 -0.33 28.62
C LYS A 34 10.94 -1.06 27.88
N GLN A 35 9.98 -0.31 27.35
CA GLN A 35 8.88 -0.88 26.57
C GLN A 35 9.40 -1.46 25.24
N LEU A 36 10.31 -0.74 24.56
CA LEU A 36 11.03 -1.26 23.39
C LEU A 36 11.76 -2.57 23.69
N GLY A 37 12.49 -2.65 24.80
CA GLY A 37 13.17 -3.90 25.19
C GLY A 37 12.21 -5.07 25.38
N ARG A 38 11.06 -4.85 26.02
CA ARG A 38 10.03 -5.89 26.21
C ARG A 38 9.38 -6.30 24.88
N ALA A 39 9.06 -5.34 24.02
CA ALA A 39 8.36 -5.60 22.76
C ALA A 39 9.26 -6.26 21.70
N THR A 40 10.56 -5.93 21.69
CA THR A 40 11.52 -6.42 20.69
C THR A 40 12.32 -7.64 21.16
N GLY A 41 12.28 -7.96 22.46
CA GLY A 41 13.09 -9.03 23.07
C GLY A 41 14.58 -8.68 23.20
N LEU A 42 14.98 -7.44 22.87
CA LEU A 42 16.36 -6.98 22.93
C LEU A 42 16.77 -6.57 24.35
N SER A 43 18.05 -6.77 24.68
CA SER A 43 18.58 -6.32 25.98
C SER A 43 18.53 -4.80 26.12
N PHE A 44 18.34 -4.31 27.35
CA PHE A 44 18.25 -2.87 27.63
C PHE A 44 19.47 -2.08 27.11
N THR A 45 20.68 -2.64 27.23
CA THR A 45 21.91 -2.06 26.69
C THR A 45 21.87 -1.94 25.16
N THR A 46 21.37 -2.96 24.47
CA THR A 46 21.23 -2.96 23.01
C THR A 46 20.22 -1.89 22.57
N VAL A 47 19.05 -1.85 23.20
CA VAL A 47 18.03 -0.83 22.91
C VAL A 47 18.57 0.57 23.16
N THR A 48 19.25 0.81 24.28
CA THR A 48 19.80 2.13 24.62
C THR A 48 20.81 2.59 23.57
N ARG A 49 21.71 1.70 23.15
CA ARG A 49 22.71 2.00 22.10
C ARG A 49 22.04 2.31 20.75
N LEU A 50 21.15 1.42 20.28
CA LEU A 50 20.49 1.60 18.98
C LEU A 50 19.57 2.83 18.95
N ALA A 51 18.82 3.07 20.01
CA ALA A 51 18.01 4.28 20.16
C ALA A 51 18.89 5.54 20.18
N GLY A 52 20.03 5.51 20.89
CA GLY A 52 20.99 6.61 20.88
C GLY A 52 21.49 6.94 19.47
N ASN A 53 21.80 5.90 18.68
CA ASN A 53 22.23 6.07 17.29
C ASN A 53 21.13 6.65 16.40
N LEU A 54 19.88 6.20 16.57
CA LEU A 54 18.72 6.76 15.86
C LEU A 54 18.45 8.23 16.22
N VAL A 55 18.67 8.61 17.49
CA VAL A 55 18.55 10.00 17.95
C VAL A 55 19.69 10.86 17.39
N ALA A 56 20.92 10.36 17.43
CA ALA A 56 22.08 11.06 16.87
C ALA A 56 21.95 11.27 15.35
N ALA A 57 21.34 10.32 14.63
CA ALA A 57 21.04 10.41 13.20
C ALA A 57 19.84 11.31 12.86
N GLY A 58 19.11 11.82 13.87
CA GLY A 58 17.92 12.65 13.68
C GLY A 58 16.70 11.89 13.14
N ILE A 59 16.66 10.56 13.28
CA ILE A 59 15.50 9.75 12.90
C ILE A 59 14.48 9.74 14.03
N LEU A 60 14.94 9.53 15.26
CA LEU A 60 14.13 9.61 16.47
C LEU A 60 14.49 10.86 17.27
N ALA A 61 13.56 11.31 18.11
CA ALA A 61 13.80 12.36 19.09
C ALA A 61 13.32 11.91 20.47
N GLU A 62 13.99 12.41 21.50
CA GLU A 62 13.52 12.34 22.87
C GLU A 62 12.40 13.37 23.07
N LEU A 63 11.20 12.88 23.36
CA LEU A 63 10.02 13.72 23.54
C LEU A 63 9.83 14.08 25.01
N PRO A 64 9.13 15.18 25.33
CA PRO A 64 8.74 15.48 26.70
C PRO A 64 7.92 14.32 27.28
N PRO A 65 8.10 13.96 28.56
CA PRO A 65 7.23 12.99 29.20
C PRO A 65 5.78 13.49 29.15
N PRO A 66 4.79 12.61 28.93
CA PRO A 66 3.40 13.01 28.90
C PRO A 66 3.02 13.74 30.20
N ALA A 67 2.24 14.82 30.08
CA ALA A 67 1.73 15.55 31.22
C ALA A 67 0.99 14.58 32.14
N ARG A 68 1.34 14.56 33.43
CA ARG A 68 0.68 13.69 34.42
C ARG A 68 -0.77 14.16 34.58
N THR A 69 -1.71 13.60 33.83
CA THR A 69 -3.14 13.75 34.11
C THR A 69 -3.42 13.07 35.45
N GLY A 70 -4.10 13.79 36.35
CA GLY A 70 -4.12 13.51 37.79
C GLY A 70 -4.74 12.17 38.23
N GLN A 71 -4.49 11.89 39.52
CA GLN A 71 -5.12 10.88 40.39
C GLN A 71 -5.07 9.40 39.92
N ALA A 72 -3.88 8.92 39.60
CA ALA A 72 -3.53 7.52 39.83
C ALA A 72 -2.14 7.45 40.47
N GLY A 73 -2.03 6.62 41.50
CA GLY A 73 -0.99 6.65 42.52
C GLY A 73 0.43 6.55 42.01
N ARG A 74 1.35 7.03 42.87
CA ARG A 74 2.77 6.70 43.00
C ARG A 74 3.23 5.47 42.18
N ALA A 75 3.43 5.61 40.88
CA ALA A 75 4.37 4.75 40.16
C ALA A 75 5.76 5.23 40.57
N ALA A 76 6.38 4.52 41.51
CA ALA A 76 7.74 4.79 41.96
C ALA A 76 8.72 4.47 40.83
N GLY A 77 9.16 5.50 40.11
CA GLY A 77 10.18 5.40 39.07
C GLY A 77 10.46 6.76 38.43
N ARG A 78 11.71 6.97 37.97
CA ARG A 78 12.08 8.13 37.15
C ARG A 78 11.18 8.14 35.90
N PRO A 79 10.50 9.26 35.57
CA PRO A 79 9.73 9.37 34.34
C PRO A 79 10.59 8.93 33.15
N GLU A 80 10.05 8.01 32.34
CA GLU A 80 10.74 7.53 31.16
C GLU A 80 10.61 8.58 30.05
N ILE A 81 11.74 8.91 29.40
CA ILE A 81 11.78 9.84 28.27
C ILE A 81 11.32 9.06 27.04
N PRO A 82 10.14 9.35 26.47
CA PRO A 82 9.65 8.65 25.29
C PRO A 82 10.49 8.98 24.06
N LEU A 83 10.59 8.02 23.16
CA LEU A 83 11.19 8.15 21.84
C LEU A 83 10.08 8.14 20.80
N GLY A 84 10.02 9.19 19.98
CA GLY A 84 9.17 9.27 18.80
C GLY A 84 10.00 9.64 17.57
N PHE A 85 9.38 9.68 16.39
CA PHE A 85 10.05 10.24 15.21
C PHE A 85 10.41 11.70 15.45
N ALA A 86 11.58 12.11 14.95
CA ALA A 86 12.00 13.50 15.05
C ALA A 86 11.10 14.38 14.17
N ASP A 87 10.60 15.48 14.74
CA ASP A 87 9.80 16.44 13.98
C ASP A 87 10.61 17.02 12.82
N ARG A 88 10.10 16.84 11.59
CA ARG A 88 10.56 17.53 10.36
C ARG A 88 12.05 17.40 10.02
N GLY A 89 12.74 16.39 10.55
CA GLY A 89 14.17 16.16 10.27
C GLY A 89 14.43 15.35 9.01
N ARG A 90 13.47 14.51 8.60
CA ARG A 90 13.55 13.62 7.43
C ARG A 90 12.18 13.47 6.78
N PHE A 91 12.19 13.37 5.46
CA PHE A 91 10.99 13.30 4.63
C PHE A 91 11.06 12.14 3.63
N VAL A 92 9.89 11.74 3.15
CA VAL A 92 9.72 10.87 1.98
C VAL A 92 8.76 11.54 1.01
N VAL A 93 8.95 11.33 -0.29
CA VAL A 93 7.99 11.79 -1.30
C VAL A 93 7.22 10.58 -1.82
N GLY A 94 5.90 10.68 -1.81
CA GLY A 94 5.02 9.72 -2.47
C GLY A 94 4.40 10.36 -3.71
N ALA A 95 4.59 9.75 -4.87
CA ALA A 95 4.01 10.19 -6.13
C ALA A 95 3.11 9.10 -6.72
N HIS A 96 1.98 9.50 -7.30
CA HIS A 96 1.04 8.57 -7.92
C HIS A 96 0.61 9.04 -9.32
N ILE A 97 0.75 8.15 -10.30
CA ILE A 97 0.27 8.37 -11.67
C ILE A 97 -1.20 7.97 -11.74
N HIS A 98 -2.08 8.96 -11.88
CA HIS A 98 -3.50 8.76 -12.14
C HIS A 98 -3.78 8.75 -13.64
N ALA A 99 -5.03 8.52 -14.03
CA ALA A 99 -5.43 8.47 -15.43
C ALA A 99 -5.21 9.78 -16.22
N ARG A 100 -5.26 10.95 -15.56
CA ARG A 100 -5.15 12.27 -16.22
C ARG A 100 -4.27 13.29 -15.49
N ARG A 101 -3.62 12.87 -14.41
CA ARG A 101 -2.79 13.74 -13.56
C ARG A 101 -1.77 12.93 -12.81
N VAL A 102 -0.73 13.60 -12.33
CA VAL A 102 0.22 13.05 -11.38
C VAL A 102 0.19 13.91 -10.12
N THR A 103 0.10 13.25 -8.98
CA THR A 103 0.22 13.88 -7.66
C THR A 103 1.54 13.49 -7.02
N ALA A 104 2.14 14.39 -6.24
CA ALA A 104 3.33 14.15 -5.46
C ALA A 104 3.20 14.88 -4.12
N THR A 105 3.30 14.14 -3.02
CA THR A 105 3.12 14.67 -1.67
C THR A 105 4.32 14.33 -0.81
N VAL A 106 4.75 15.29 -0.01
CA VAL A 106 5.85 15.14 0.95
C VAL A 106 5.27 14.75 2.31
N PHE A 107 5.83 13.70 2.91
CA PHE A 107 5.47 13.25 4.25
C PHE A 107 6.71 13.24 5.14
N ASP A 108 6.55 13.58 6.41
CA ASP A 108 7.58 13.25 7.41
C ASP A 108 7.51 11.76 7.80
N LEU A 109 8.44 11.31 8.64
CA LEU A 109 8.50 9.91 9.09
C LEU A 109 7.35 9.50 10.02
N ALA A 110 6.64 10.45 10.61
CA ALA A 110 5.40 10.19 11.35
C ALA A 110 4.18 10.08 10.41
N GLY A 111 4.37 10.32 9.11
CA GLY A 111 3.33 10.30 8.09
C GLY A 111 2.49 11.58 8.06
N ALA A 112 2.93 12.68 8.68
CA ALA A 112 2.26 13.97 8.53
C ALA A 112 2.60 14.58 7.17
N GLU A 113 1.59 15.13 6.50
CA GLU A 113 1.75 15.79 5.20
C GLU A 113 2.41 17.17 5.39
N ALA A 114 3.49 17.41 4.65
CA ALA A 114 4.20 18.69 4.62
C ALA A 114 3.84 19.56 3.40
N GLY A 115 3.37 18.94 2.31
CA GLY A 115 2.90 19.64 1.12
C GLY A 115 2.54 18.68 -0.01
N SER A 116 1.54 19.05 -0.81
CA SER A 116 1.03 18.25 -1.93
C SER A 116 1.04 19.07 -3.23
N PHE A 117 1.44 18.43 -4.33
CA PHE A 117 1.63 19.02 -5.64
C PHE A 117 0.95 18.18 -6.70
N GLU A 118 0.34 18.84 -7.68
CA GLU A 118 -0.40 18.17 -8.76
C GLU A 118 0.00 18.75 -10.11
N VAL A 119 0.20 17.86 -11.10
CA VAL A 119 0.43 18.23 -12.50
C VAL A 119 -0.56 17.46 -13.38
N ASN A 120 -1.38 18.19 -14.13
CA ASN A 120 -2.31 17.59 -15.09
C ASN A 120 -1.56 17.06 -16.32
N CYS A 121 -1.99 15.91 -16.82
CA CYS A 121 -1.46 15.30 -18.04
C CYS A 121 -2.32 15.75 -19.23
N THR A 122 -1.68 16.29 -20.26
CA THR A 122 -2.35 16.71 -21.50
C THR A 122 -2.69 15.54 -22.43
N SER A 123 -2.06 14.38 -22.23
CA SER A 123 -2.32 13.13 -22.94
C SER A 123 -1.93 11.91 -22.08
N ALA A 124 -2.30 10.71 -22.52
CA ALA A 124 -1.87 9.44 -21.92
C ALA A 124 -0.54 8.91 -22.50
N GLN A 125 0.13 9.66 -23.39
CA GLN A 125 1.40 9.22 -23.98
C GLN A 125 2.49 9.11 -22.90
N PRO A 126 3.30 8.04 -22.92
CA PRO A 126 4.32 7.79 -21.90
C PRO A 126 5.19 9.01 -21.58
N GLU A 127 5.73 9.68 -22.58
CA GLU A 127 6.64 10.82 -22.43
C GLU A 127 5.98 11.99 -21.71
N THR A 128 4.69 12.22 -21.99
CA THR A 128 3.91 13.31 -21.38
C THR A 128 3.68 13.05 -19.89
N VAL A 129 3.27 11.84 -19.54
CA VAL A 129 2.95 11.46 -18.15
C VAL A 129 4.23 11.34 -17.33
N VAL A 130 5.29 10.77 -17.89
CA VAL A 130 6.62 10.70 -17.24
C VAL A 130 7.15 12.10 -16.96
N ALA A 131 7.05 13.03 -17.92
CA ALA A 131 7.44 14.42 -17.71
C ALA A 131 6.60 15.09 -16.61
N ALA A 132 5.28 14.85 -16.58
CA ALA A 132 4.41 15.34 -15.51
C ALA A 132 4.79 14.76 -14.14
N ALA A 133 5.14 13.48 -14.08
CA ALA A 133 5.56 12.82 -12.84
C ALA A 133 6.88 13.37 -12.30
N VAL A 134 7.86 13.59 -13.19
CA VAL A 134 9.12 14.26 -12.85
C VAL A 134 8.85 15.70 -12.38
N ALA A 135 7.96 16.44 -13.06
CA ALA A 135 7.64 17.81 -12.69
C ALA A 135 6.97 17.89 -11.29
N ALA A 136 5.94 17.10 -11.03
CA ALA A 136 5.25 17.06 -9.74
C ALA A 136 6.22 16.67 -8.60
N THR A 137 7.04 15.66 -8.83
CA THR A 137 8.04 15.19 -7.85
C THR A 137 9.12 16.24 -7.61
N GLY A 138 9.57 16.95 -8.64
CA GLY A 138 10.53 18.04 -8.51
C GLY A 138 10.00 19.21 -7.66
N LEU A 139 8.71 19.55 -7.82
CA LEU A 139 8.04 20.55 -6.98
C LEU A 139 8.00 20.10 -5.51
N ALA A 140 7.64 18.83 -5.25
CA ALA A 140 7.61 18.25 -3.91
C ALA A 140 9.01 18.25 -3.25
N LEU A 141 10.06 17.84 -3.97
CA LEU A 141 11.43 17.89 -3.46
C LEU A 141 11.87 19.32 -3.15
N GLY A 142 11.49 20.28 -3.99
CA GLY A 142 11.84 21.70 -3.82
C GLY A 142 11.10 22.39 -2.66
N SER A 143 10.07 21.76 -2.09
CA SER A 143 9.31 22.33 -0.97
C SER A 143 9.91 22.02 0.41
N VAL A 144 10.98 21.23 0.47
CA VAL A 144 11.68 20.87 1.70
C VAL A 144 13.20 21.12 1.57
N PRO A 145 13.93 21.26 2.69
CA PRO A 145 15.38 21.47 2.63
C PRO A 145 16.12 20.34 1.93
N ALA A 146 17.13 20.70 1.13
CA ALA A 146 17.97 19.74 0.43
C ALA A 146 18.64 18.75 1.41
N GLY A 147 18.74 17.49 1.01
CA GLY A 147 19.36 16.42 1.81
C GLY A 147 18.48 15.83 2.91
N GLN A 148 17.23 16.30 3.09
CA GLN A 148 16.32 15.75 4.10
C GLN A 148 15.35 14.68 3.55
N VAL A 149 15.25 14.52 2.23
CA VAL A 149 14.40 13.50 1.60
C VAL A 149 15.16 12.18 1.51
N LEU A 150 14.65 11.13 2.15
CA LEU A 150 15.21 9.78 2.15
C LEU A 150 15.01 9.06 0.82
N GLY A 151 13.91 9.34 0.11
CA GLY A 151 13.62 8.73 -1.18
C GLY A 151 12.24 9.10 -1.72
N ILE A 152 11.98 8.62 -2.94
CA ILE A 152 10.75 8.82 -3.69
C ILE A 152 10.09 7.46 -3.91
N GLY A 153 8.85 7.31 -3.45
CA GLY A 153 8.00 6.19 -3.80
C GLY A 153 7.08 6.61 -4.94
N LEU A 154 7.08 5.88 -6.05
CA LEU A 154 6.28 6.16 -7.23
C LEU A 154 5.36 4.98 -7.52
N ALA A 155 4.06 5.23 -7.60
CA ALA A 155 3.08 4.20 -7.89
C ALA A 155 2.35 4.47 -9.21
N THR A 156 2.05 3.39 -9.92
CA THR A 156 1.22 3.41 -11.13
C THR A 156 0.39 2.13 -11.26
N GLY A 157 -0.65 2.17 -12.09
CA GLY A 157 -1.41 0.98 -12.45
C GLY A 157 -0.67 0.12 -13.49
N GLY A 158 -0.99 -1.17 -13.53
CA GLY A 158 -0.36 -2.15 -14.42
C GLY A 158 0.78 -2.92 -13.76
N THR A 159 1.47 -3.75 -14.54
CA THR A 159 2.58 -4.57 -14.07
C THR A 159 3.86 -3.74 -14.10
N VAL A 160 4.46 -3.55 -12.93
CA VAL A 160 5.69 -2.78 -12.73
C VAL A 160 6.79 -3.73 -12.29
N ASP A 161 7.88 -3.76 -13.03
CA ASP A 161 9.12 -4.39 -12.60
C ASP A 161 9.88 -3.42 -11.70
N ALA A 162 9.83 -3.69 -10.39
CA ALA A 162 10.46 -2.87 -9.37
C ALA A 162 12.00 -2.88 -9.43
N GLU A 163 12.62 -3.92 -10.02
CA GLU A 163 14.08 -4.01 -10.12
C GLU A 163 14.62 -3.11 -11.24
N THR A 164 13.94 -3.08 -12.38
CA THR A 164 14.34 -2.26 -13.53
C THR A 164 13.70 -0.87 -13.53
N GLY A 165 12.66 -0.65 -12.72
CA GLY A 165 11.90 0.61 -12.71
C GLY A 165 11.04 0.80 -13.97
N ARG A 166 10.70 -0.29 -14.67
CA ARG A 166 9.93 -0.27 -15.91
C ARG A 166 8.46 -0.65 -15.68
N VAL A 167 7.57 0.00 -16.40
CA VAL A 167 6.17 -0.43 -16.53
C VAL A 167 6.11 -1.44 -17.68
N VAL A 168 5.98 -2.72 -17.35
CA VAL A 168 5.97 -3.82 -18.31
C VAL A 168 4.73 -3.75 -19.20
N ASP A 169 3.56 -3.60 -18.57
CA ASP A 169 2.27 -3.45 -19.26
C ASP A 169 1.31 -2.64 -18.39
N SER A 170 0.62 -1.66 -18.98
CA SER A 170 -0.44 -0.91 -18.31
C SER A 170 -1.60 -0.68 -19.28
N PRO A 171 -2.58 -1.60 -19.35
CA PRO A 171 -3.68 -1.50 -20.30
C PRO A 171 -4.51 -0.23 -20.15
N GLN A 172 -4.59 0.31 -18.92
CA GLN A 172 -5.37 1.50 -18.61
C GLN A 172 -4.71 2.77 -19.17
N LEU A 173 -3.38 2.80 -19.25
CA LEU A 173 -2.61 3.90 -19.85
C LEU A 173 -2.24 3.62 -21.32
N GLY A 174 -2.44 2.38 -21.79
CA GLY A 174 -2.01 1.94 -23.12
C GLY A 174 -0.50 1.77 -23.25
N TRP A 175 0.20 1.53 -22.13
CA TRP A 175 1.66 1.45 -22.10
C TRP A 175 2.15 0.01 -22.23
N ARG A 176 3.28 -0.14 -22.90
CA ARG A 176 4.07 -1.38 -22.94
C ARG A 176 5.54 -1.01 -22.85
N ASP A 177 6.25 -1.67 -21.93
CA ASP A 177 7.68 -1.53 -21.72
C ASP A 177 8.18 -0.07 -21.65
N VAL A 178 7.59 0.70 -20.74
CA VAL A 178 7.93 2.12 -20.53
C VAL A 178 8.96 2.27 -19.41
N ASP A 179 10.04 3.00 -19.70
CA ASP A 179 11.04 3.38 -18.70
C ASP A 179 10.53 4.54 -17.84
N LEU A 180 10.16 4.21 -16.61
CA LEU A 180 9.70 5.19 -15.63
C LEU A 180 10.81 5.59 -14.64
N GLY A 181 11.81 4.73 -14.43
CA GLY A 181 12.88 4.91 -13.45
C GLY A 181 13.99 5.86 -13.88
N THR A 182 14.53 5.71 -15.09
CA THR A 182 15.70 6.50 -15.53
C THR A 182 15.48 8.01 -15.43
N PRO A 183 14.32 8.58 -15.81
CA PRO A 183 14.06 10.03 -15.70
C PRO A 183 14.17 10.58 -14.27
N PHE A 184 13.95 9.74 -13.24
CA PHE A 184 14.02 10.14 -11.84
C PHE A 184 15.45 10.11 -11.25
N ALA A 185 16.42 9.48 -11.93
CA ALA A 185 17.82 9.44 -11.50
C ALA A 185 18.42 10.84 -11.26
N ARG A 186 17.86 11.85 -11.94
CA ARG A 186 18.22 13.27 -11.79
C ARG A 186 18.04 13.84 -10.39
N PHE A 187 17.22 13.21 -9.54
CA PHE A 187 16.94 13.71 -8.19
C PHE A 187 17.99 13.29 -7.16
N GLY A 188 18.89 12.36 -7.50
CA GLY A 188 20.00 11.98 -6.62
C GLY A 188 19.58 11.29 -5.31
N VAL A 189 18.32 10.85 -5.21
CA VAL A 189 17.78 10.08 -4.08
C VAL A 189 17.23 8.74 -4.56
N PRO A 190 17.14 7.72 -3.70
CA PRO A 190 16.50 6.44 -4.04
C PRO A 190 15.09 6.64 -4.58
N VAL A 191 14.77 5.96 -5.69
CA VAL A 191 13.43 5.96 -6.30
C VAL A 191 12.95 4.53 -6.35
N LEU A 192 11.86 4.25 -5.65
CA LEU A 192 11.22 2.94 -5.62
C LEU A 192 9.90 3.03 -6.38
N ILE A 193 9.73 2.15 -7.37
CA ILE A 193 8.56 2.16 -8.24
C ILE A 193 7.81 0.85 -8.07
N ASP A 194 6.49 0.93 -7.92
CA ASP A 194 5.67 -0.26 -7.77
C ASP A 194 4.22 -0.06 -8.27
N ASN A 195 3.48 -1.16 -8.31
CA ASN A 195 2.06 -1.17 -8.62
C ASN A 195 1.23 -0.54 -7.47
N SER A 196 0.23 0.26 -7.82
CA SER A 196 -0.62 0.96 -6.84
C SER A 196 -1.30 0.05 -5.82
N VAL A 197 -1.71 -1.18 -6.18
CA VAL A 197 -2.32 -2.14 -5.25
C VAL A 197 -1.33 -2.60 -4.18
N ARG A 198 -0.06 -2.80 -4.57
CA ARG A 198 1.00 -3.18 -3.62
C ARG A 198 1.37 -2.03 -2.69
N CYS A 199 1.44 -0.81 -3.21
CA CYS A 199 1.58 0.42 -2.41
C CYS A 199 0.43 0.57 -1.41
N PHE A 200 -0.80 0.36 -1.86
CA PHE A 200 -2.00 0.41 -1.03
C PHE A 200 -1.97 -0.62 0.11
N ALA A 201 -1.47 -1.83 -0.16
CA ALA A 201 -1.33 -2.87 0.86
C ALA A 201 -0.22 -2.59 1.87
N LEU A 202 0.81 -1.82 1.49
CA LEU A 202 1.88 -1.39 2.41
C LEU A 202 1.46 -0.24 3.32
N ALA A 203 0.63 0.70 2.83
CA ALA A 203 0.22 1.90 3.57
C ALA A 203 -0.21 1.67 5.04
N PRO A 204 -1.02 0.64 5.37
CA PRO A 204 -1.48 0.40 6.75
C PRO A 204 -0.37 -0.08 7.68
N LEU A 205 0.74 -0.61 7.16
CA LEU A 205 1.89 -0.95 8.00
C LEU A 205 2.53 0.29 8.66
N TRP A 206 2.13 1.48 8.19
CA TRP A 206 2.57 2.82 8.61
C TRP A 206 1.50 3.62 9.33
N ASP A 207 0.35 3.00 9.59
CA ASP A 207 -0.75 3.65 10.27
C ASP A 207 -0.97 2.96 11.62
N ALA A 208 -0.71 3.68 12.70
CA ALA A 208 -0.93 3.17 14.06
C ALA A 208 -2.40 2.81 14.33
N ALA A 209 -3.35 3.37 13.57
CA ALA A 209 -4.76 3.03 13.65
C ALA A 209 -5.13 1.78 12.82
N ALA A 210 -4.22 1.28 11.97
CA ALA A 210 -4.49 0.10 11.17
C ALA A 210 -4.56 -1.16 12.04
N PRO A 211 -5.40 -2.15 11.66
CA PRO A 211 -5.43 -3.43 12.35
C PRO A 211 -4.05 -4.09 12.34
N ALA A 212 -3.61 -4.54 13.50
CA ALA A 212 -2.40 -5.34 13.60
C ALA A 212 -2.60 -6.68 12.87
N ALA A 213 -1.86 -6.88 11.78
CA ALA A 213 -1.74 -8.14 11.07
C ALA A 213 -0.37 -8.19 10.38
N ASP A 214 0.38 -9.25 10.61
CA ASP A 214 1.71 -9.40 10.02
C ASP A 214 1.64 -10.03 8.63
N SER A 215 0.64 -10.87 8.38
CA SER A 215 0.39 -11.45 7.07
C SER A 215 -0.99 -11.11 6.54
N THR A 216 -1.05 -10.39 5.43
CA THR A 216 -2.30 -9.90 4.83
C THR A 216 -2.43 -10.27 3.35
N LEU A 217 -3.67 -10.49 2.94
CA LEU A 217 -4.07 -10.56 1.53
C LEU A 217 -4.94 -9.34 1.25
N THR A 218 -4.44 -8.41 0.44
CA THR A 218 -5.27 -7.30 -0.06
C THR A 218 -5.74 -7.64 -1.45
N VAL A 219 -7.05 -7.65 -1.68
CA VAL A 219 -7.65 -7.78 -3.02
C VAL A 219 -8.35 -6.48 -3.35
N PHE A 220 -7.79 -5.73 -4.31
CA PHE A 220 -8.33 -4.47 -4.77
C PHE A 220 -9.29 -4.69 -5.93
N VAL A 221 -10.50 -4.15 -5.85
CA VAL A 221 -11.54 -4.25 -6.86
C VAL A 221 -12.17 -2.88 -7.11
N ALA A 222 -11.98 -2.37 -8.32
CA ALA A 222 -12.67 -1.18 -8.83
C ALA A 222 -12.80 -1.32 -10.35
N ASN A 223 -12.35 -0.34 -11.12
CA ASN A 223 -12.20 -0.44 -12.58
C ASN A 223 -11.16 -1.49 -13.01
N VAL A 224 -10.33 -1.94 -12.07
CA VAL A 224 -9.33 -3.00 -12.21
C VAL A 224 -9.48 -3.96 -11.04
N VAL A 225 -8.91 -5.16 -11.18
CA VAL A 225 -8.79 -6.11 -10.07
C VAL A 225 -7.33 -6.54 -9.95
N GLY A 226 -6.83 -6.60 -8.73
CA GLY A 226 -5.47 -7.00 -8.43
C GLY A 226 -5.34 -7.40 -6.97
N ALA A 227 -4.22 -8.02 -6.62
CA ALA A 227 -3.94 -8.41 -5.25
C ALA A 227 -2.54 -8.00 -4.82
N ALA A 228 -2.34 -7.96 -3.51
CA ALA A 228 -1.05 -7.79 -2.89
C ALA A 228 -0.96 -8.70 -1.67
N LEU A 229 0.16 -9.40 -1.56
CA LEU A 229 0.43 -10.31 -0.45
C LEU A 229 1.54 -9.71 0.41
N VAL A 230 1.24 -9.51 1.69
CA VAL A 230 2.24 -9.15 2.69
C VAL A 230 2.43 -10.37 3.58
N VAL A 231 3.65 -10.90 3.64
CA VAL A 231 4.05 -12.04 4.48
C VAL A 231 5.01 -11.52 5.54
N ASN A 232 4.71 -11.71 6.82
CA ASN A 232 5.58 -11.25 7.92
C ASN A 232 6.04 -9.80 7.74
N ARG A 233 5.07 -8.92 7.43
CA ARG A 233 5.25 -7.49 7.17
C ARG A 233 6.15 -7.16 5.98
N THR A 234 6.33 -8.11 5.06
CA THR A 234 7.14 -7.96 3.86
C THR A 234 6.27 -8.18 2.64
N LEU A 235 6.25 -7.20 1.73
CA LEU A 235 5.53 -7.33 0.48
C LEU A 235 6.17 -8.41 -0.41
N HIS A 236 5.36 -9.37 -0.83
CA HIS A 236 5.76 -10.39 -1.79
C HIS A 236 5.49 -9.92 -3.22
N ARG A 237 6.56 -9.74 -4.01
CA ARG A 237 6.49 -9.30 -5.41
C ARG A 237 6.54 -10.45 -6.42
N GLY A 238 7.17 -11.57 -6.03
CA GLY A 238 7.50 -12.66 -6.95
C GLY A 238 8.52 -12.26 -8.03
N PRO A 239 9.02 -13.23 -8.81
CA PRO A 239 9.89 -12.96 -9.96
C PRO A 239 9.20 -12.07 -11.00
N GLY A 240 9.92 -11.11 -11.58
CA GLY A 240 9.36 -10.16 -12.55
C GLY A 240 8.22 -9.32 -11.98
N ALA A 241 8.10 -9.24 -10.65
CA ALA A 241 7.06 -8.51 -9.95
C ALA A 241 5.62 -8.86 -10.39
N SER A 242 5.37 -10.13 -10.75
CA SER A 242 4.05 -10.60 -11.21
C SER A 242 3.12 -11.12 -10.10
N ALA A 243 3.56 -11.16 -8.85
CA ALA A 243 2.70 -11.58 -7.76
C ALA A 243 1.54 -10.59 -7.58
N GLY A 244 0.33 -11.12 -7.50
CA GLY A 244 -0.89 -10.32 -7.34
C GLY A 244 -1.65 -10.04 -8.63
N GLU A 245 -1.14 -10.47 -9.80
CA GLU A 245 -1.82 -10.34 -11.10
C GLU A 245 -3.00 -11.33 -11.24
N ILE A 246 -4.02 -11.16 -10.39
CA ILE A 246 -5.18 -12.06 -10.28
C ILE A 246 -6.28 -11.76 -11.31
N ALA A 247 -6.14 -10.69 -12.11
CA ALA A 247 -7.09 -10.31 -13.14
C ALA A 247 -7.33 -11.41 -14.19
N HIS A 248 -6.42 -12.37 -14.28
CA HIS A 248 -6.45 -13.46 -15.23
C HIS A 248 -6.84 -14.81 -14.64
N LEU A 249 -7.18 -14.87 -13.35
CA LEU A 249 -7.76 -16.08 -12.76
C LEU A 249 -9.04 -16.45 -13.51
N PRO A 250 -9.25 -17.75 -13.82
CA PRO A 250 -10.46 -18.19 -14.48
C PRO A 250 -11.65 -18.04 -13.54
N VAL A 251 -12.79 -17.61 -14.08
CA VAL A 251 -14.09 -17.61 -13.40
C VAL A 251 -14.90 -18.77 -14.00
N PRO A 252 -15.06 -19.89 -13.26
CA PRO A 252 -15.92 -20.98 -13.69
C PRO A 252 -17.36 -20.49 -13.88
N ASP A 253 -18.03 -21.00 -14.92
CA ASP A 253 -19.40 -20.65 -15.27
C ASP A 253 -19.62 -19.14 -15.48
N GLY A 254 -18.59 -18.44 -15.97
CA GLY A 254 -18.68 -17.04 -16.36
C GLY A 254 -19.59 -16.82 -17.58
N PRO A 255 -19.88 -15.55 -17.92
CA PRO A 255 -20.79 -15.18 -19.01
C PRO A 255 -20.25 -15.45 -20.44
N GLY A 256 -19.06 -16.05 -20.61
CA GLY A 256 -18.42 -16.25 -21.91
C GLY A 256 -17.68 -15.03 -22.44
N THR A 257 -17.29 -14.09 -21.58
CA THR A 257 -16.67 -12.82 -21.99
C THR A 257 -15.23 -13.03 -22.47
N PRO A 258 -14.87 -12.62 -23.71
CA PRO A 258 -13.50 -12.74 -24.20
C PRO A 258 -12.55 -11.82 -23.43
N CYS A 259 -11.39 -12.34 -23.03
CA CYS A 259 -10.34 -11.58 -22.38
C CYS A 259 -9.23 -11.23 -23.38
N PRO A 260 -8.66 -10.02 -23.33
CA PRO A 260 -7.50 -9.66 -24.16
C PRO A 260 -6.29 -10.59 -24.03
N CYS A 261 -6.18 -11.36 -22.96
CA CYS A 261 -5.13 -12.38 -22.80
C CYS A 261 -5.34 -13.65 -23.65
N GLY A 262 -6.45 -13.76 -24.39
CA GLY A 262 -6.79 -14.90 -25.25
C GLY A 262 -7.66 -15.98 -24.60
N ARG A 263 -7.92 -15.90 -23.28
CA ARG A 263 -8.88 -16.77 -22.56
C ARG A 263 -10.28 -16.15 -22.54
N THR A 264 -11.25 -16.89 -22.01
CA THR A 264 -12.59 -16.42 -21.67
C THR A 264 -12.76 -16.33 -20.15
N ASP A 265 -13.62 -15.43 -19.70
CA ASP A 265 -14.06 -15.31 -18.30
C ASP A 265 -12.93 -15.16 -17.29
N CYS A 266 -11.92 -14.35 -17.63
CA CYS A 266 -10.94 -13.92 -16.64
C CYS A 266 -11.58 -12.96 -15.62
N LEU A 267 -11.15 -13.04 -14.36
CA LEU A 267 -11.69 -12.22 -13.26
C LEU A 267 -11.78 -10.72 -13.59
N GLY A 268 -10.78 -10.17 -14.29
CA GLY A 268 -10.73 -8.76 -14.69
C GLY A 268 -11.80 -8.33 -15.69
N VAL A 269 -12.29 -9.26 -16.52
CA VAL A 269 -13.38 -9.00 -17.49
C VAL A 269 -14.75 -9.40 -16.96
N VAL A 270 -14.83 -9.98 -15.76
CA VAL A 270 -16.09 -10.42 -15.15
C VAL A 270 -16.46 -9.58 -13.91
N ALA A 271 -15.50 -9.27 -13.04
CA ALA A 271 -15.75 -8.78 -11.68
C ALA A 271 -15.36 -7.32 -11.41
N THR A 272 -14.84 -6.59 -12.41
CA THR A 272 -14.52 -5.16 -12.28
C THR A 272 -15.76 -4.28 -12.46
N ASN A 273 -15.71 -3.02 -12.03
CA ASN A 273 -16.79 -2.05 -12.24
C ASN A 273 -17.03 -1.80 -13.74
N ARG A 274 -15.96 -1.85 -14.56
CA ARG A 274 -16.07 -1.76 -16.02
C ARG A 274 -16.75 -2.99 -16.63
N ALA A 275 -16.43 -4.18 -16.14
CA ALA A 275 -17.09 -5.41 -16.58
C ALA A 275 -18.58 -5.39 -16.22
N LEU A 276 -18.89 -4.96 -14.99
CA LEU A 276 -20.27 -4.81 -14.52
C LEU A 276 -21.06 -3.81 -15.38
N HIS A 277 -20.47 -2.66 -15.67
CA HIS A 277 -21.05 -1.64 -16.55
C HIS A 277 -21.29 -2.18 -17.98
N ALA A 278 -20.29 -2.82 -18.58
CA ALA A 278 -20.42 -3.39 -19.93
C ALA A 278 -21.58 -4.40 -20.01
N ARG A 279 -21.72 -5.29 -19.02
CA ARG A 279 -22.83 -6.25 -18.94
C ARG A 279 -24.18 -5.58 -18.74
N ALA A 280 -24.23 -4.49 -17.97
CA ALA A 280 -25.46 -3.72 -17.79
C ALA A 280 -25.90 -3.04 -19.10
N VAL A 281 -24.95 -2.53 -19.90
CA VAL A 281 -25.23 -1.96 -21.23
C VAL A 281 -25.71 -3.05 -22.20
N GLU A 282 -25.03 -4.19 -22.24
CA GLU A 282 -25.40 -5.32 -23.10
C GLU A 282 -26.80 -5.87 -22.77
N ALA A 283 -27.16 -5.89 -21.48
CA ALA A 283 -28.49 -6.29 -21.02
C ALA A 283 -29.58 -5.21 -21.20
N GLY A 284 -29.25 -4.05 -21.77
CA GLY A 284 -30.19 -2.94 -21.95
C GLY A 284 -30.63 -2.27 -20.64
N LEU A 285 -29.89 -2.47 -19.55
CA LEU A 285 -30.15 -1.86 -18.24
C LEU A 285 -29.58 -0.44 -18.15
N LEU A 286 -28.52 -0.13 -18.91
CA LEU A 286 -27.92 1.20 -19.00
C LEU A 286 -27.67 1.58 -20.45
N ALA A 287 -27.68 2.89 -20.74
CA ALA A 287 -27.22 3.40 -22.04
C ALA A 287 -25.70 3.33 -22.14
N ALA A 288 -25.17 3.15 -23.36
CA ALA A 288 -23.74 2.96 -23.58
C ALA A 288 -22.87 4.17 -23.16
N ASP A 289 -23.43 5.37 -23.19
CA ASP A 289 -22.80 6.63 -22.79
C ASP A 289 -22.93 6.92 -21.28
N THR A 290 -23.67 6.09 -20.54
CA THR A 290 -23.81 6.24 -19.09
C THR A 290 -22.45 6.03 -18.42
N PRO A 291 -22.01 6.92 -17.52
CA PRO A 291 -20.76 6.73 -16.78
C PRO A 291 -20.73 5.41 -16.02
N TRP A 292 -19.56 4.73 -16.02
CA TRP A 292 -19.41 3.43 -15.36
C TRP A 292 -19.84 3.44 -13.88
N ALA A 293 -19.69 4.58 -13.18
CA ALA A 293 -19.99 4.71 -11.77
C ALA A 293 -21.49 4.54 -11.46
N GLU A 294 -22.37 4.84 -12.43
CA GLU A 294 -23.82 4.72 -12.24
C GLU A 294 -24.24 3.26 -12.02
N VAL A 295 -23.47 2.27 -12.53
CA VAL A 295 -23.78 0.84 -12.33
C VAL A 295 -23.80 0.41 -10.84
N LEU A 296 -23.17 1.22 -9.98
CA LEU A 296 -23.07 0.98 -8.54
C LEU A 296 -24.12 1.74 -7.73
N ARG A 297 -25.03 2.46 -8.37
CA ARG A 297 -26.11 3.18 -7.69
C ARG A 297 -27.37 2.34 -7.58
N ASP A 298 -28.14 2.60 -6.52
CA ASP A 298 -29.43 1.95 -6.26
C ASP A 298 -30.62 2.74 -6.85
N ASP A 299 -30.44 4.05 -7.10
CA ASP A 299 -31.50 5.03 -7.35
C ASP A 299 -31.35 5.72 -8.73
N LEU A 300 -31.31 4.93 -9.79
CA LEU A 300 -31.28 5.47 -11.16
C LEU A 300 -32.71 5.61 -11.72
N ASP A 301 -33.11 6.85 -12.01
CA ASP A 301 -34.39 7.16 -12.62
C ASP A 301 -34.56 6.40 -13.96
N GLY A 302 -35.64 5.63 -14.07
CA GLY A 302 -35.97 4.89 -15.29
C GLY A 302 -35.17 3.60 -15.55
N VAL A 303 -34.33 3.16 -14.61
CA VAL A 303 -33.54 1.93 -14.73
C VAL A 303 -34.16 0.78 -13.90
N PRO A 304 -34.27 -0.45 -14.45
CA PRO A 304 -34.70 -1.60 -13.65
C PRO A 304 -33.68 -1.95 -12.56
N GLY A 305 -33.89 -1.43 -11.35
CA GLY A 305 -32.97 -1.63 -10.21
C GLY A 305 -32.75 -3.09 -9.81
N GLU A 306 -33.68 -3.98 -10.15
CA GLU A 306 -33.53 -5.44 -9.92
C GLU A 306 -32.44 -6.05 -10.82
N GLY A 307 -32.37 -5.64 -12.10
CA GLY A 307 -31.36 -6.14 -13.04
C GLY A 307 -29.94 -5.79 -12.60
N LEU A 308 -29.71 -4.54 -12.21
CA LEU A 308 -28.42 -4.10 -11.68
C LEU A 308 -28.06 -4.81 -10.38
N ARG A 309 -29.03 -5.01 -9.49
CA ARG A 309 -28.83 -5.75 -8.23
C ARG A 309 -28.41 -7.20 -8.48
N MET A 310 -29.02 -7.89 -9.44
CA MET A 310 -28.63 -9.26 -9.82
C MET A 310 -27.18 -9.30 -10.35
N LEU A 311 -26.79 -8.34 -11.18
CA LEU A 311 -25.41 -8.25 -11.67
C LEU A 311 -24.41 -7.99 -10.52
N ARG A 312 -24.76 -7.14 -9.54
CA ARG A 312 -23.93 -6.88 -8.35
C ARG A 312 -23.82 -8.11 -7.44
N GLN A 313 -24.92 -8.86 -7.25
CA GLN A 313 -24.92 -10.13 -6.51
C GLN A 313 -24.03 -11.18 -7.19
N GLU A 314 -24.10 -11.30 -8.52
CA GLU A 314 -23.25 -12.22 -9.27
C GLU A 314 -21.77 -11.84 -9.17
N ARG A 315 -21.45 -10.54 -9.26
CA ARG A 315 -20.09 -10.04 -8.99
C ARG A 315 -19.62 -10.41 -7.59
N ALA A 316 -20.46 -10.21 -6.56
CA ALA A 316 -20.12 -10.57 -5.19
C ALA A 316 -19.83 -12.08 -5.04
N ARG A 317 -20.62 -12.95 -5.69
CA ARG A 317 -20.39 -14.41 -5.73
C ARG A 317 -19.04 -14.74 -6.35
N VAL A 318 -18.74 -14.20 -7.53
CA VAL A 318 -17.47 -14.41 -8.25
C VAL A 318 -16.27 -13.95 -7.41
N LEU A 319 -16.37 -12.77 -6.79
CA LEU A 319 -15.33 -12.27 -5.88
C LEU A 319 -15.18 -13.16 -4.65
N GLY A 320 -16.29 -13.63 -4.07
CA GLY A 320 -16.27 -14.56 -2.93
C GLY A 320 -15.52 -15.85 -3.22
N GLU A 321 -15.74 -16.45 -4.39
CA GLU A 321 -15.02 -17.65 -4.82
C GLU A 321 -13.53 -17.37 -5.05
N ALA A 322 -13.19 -16.33 -5.79
CA ALA A 322 -11.80 -15.99 -6.11
C ALA A 322 -10.99 -15.61 -4.85
N VAL A 323 -11.52 -14.71 -4.03
CA VAL A 323 -10.86 -14.26 -2.79
C VAL A 323 -10.82 -15.39 -1.77
N GLY A 324 -11.89 -16.19 -1.64
CA GLY A 324 -11.92 -17.34 -0.75
C GLY A 324 -10.88 -18.41 -1.12
N PHE A 325 -10.72 -18.69 -2.41
CA PHE A 325 -9.65 -19.57 -2.91
C PHE A 325 -8.25 -19.03 -2.56
N LEU A 326 -8.00 -17.73 -2.79
CA LEU A 326 -6.72 -17.11 -2.46
C LEU A 326 -6.46 -17.13 -0.94
N GLN A 327 -7.49 -16.92 -0.13
CA GLN A 327 -7.42 -17.00 1.32
C GLN A 327 -7.09 -18.43 1.79
N GLU A 328 -7.66 -19.46 1.18
CA GLU A 328 -7.34 -20.87 1.48
C GLU A 328 -5.92 -21.24 1.07
N PHE A 329 -5.48 -20.76 -0.09
CA PHE A 329 -4.12 -21.00 -0.59
C PHE A 329 -3.06 -20.30 0.27
N TYR A 330 -3.32 -19.05 0.68
CA TYR A 330 -2.35 -18.20 1.35
C TYR A 330 -2.41 -18.27 2.89
N ASN A 331 -3.59 -18.48 3.46
CA ASN A 331 -3.88 -18.49 4.89
C ASN A 331 -3.39 -17.23 5.67
N PRO A 332 -3.88 -16.02 5.32
CA PRO A 332 -3.51 -14.78 6.00
C PRO A 332 -4.19 -14.63 7.38
N GLU A 333 -3.67 -13.70 8.19
CA GLU A 333 -4.35 -13.23 9.41
C GLU A 333 -5.51 -12.29 9.11
N LEU A 334 -5.38 -11.52 8.01
CA LEU A 334 -6.34 -10.52 7.56
C LEU A 334 -6.44 -10.52 6.02
N THR A 335 -7.66 -10.65 5.52
CA THR A 335 -8.00 -10.38 4.13
C THR A 335 -8.70 -9.03 4.05
N VAL A 336 -8.16 -8.13 3.23
CA VAL A 336 -8.74 -6.82 2.95
C VAL A 336 -9.33 -6.85 1.56
N VAL A 337 -10.65 -6.72 1.43
CA VAL A 337 -11.29 -6.44 0.15
C VAL A 337 -11.31 -4.92 0.00
N ALA A 338 -10.52 -4.40 -0.93
CA ALA A 338 -10.29 -2.97 -1.10
C ALA A 338 -10.89 -2.45 -2.40
N GLY A 339 -10.98 -1.13 -2.53
CA GLY A 339 -11.40 -0.47 -3.76
C GLY A 339 -12.78 0.15 -3.65
N TYR A 340 -13.47 0.29 -4.78
CA TYR A 340 -14.80 0.86 -4.85
C TYR A 340 -15.79 -0.22 -5.28
N LEU A 341 -16.39 -0.87 -4.29
CA LEU A 341 -17.29 -2.02 -4.49
C LEU A 341 -18.73 -1.60 -4.81
N GLY A 342 -19.16 -0.41 -4.39
CA GLY A 342 -20.50 0.11 -4.61
C GLY A 342 -21.11 0.68 -3.34
N THR A 343 -22.39 0.44 -3.11
CA THR A 343 -23.09 0.88 -1.89
C THR A 343 -22.64 0.06 -0.67
N PRO A 344 -22.98 0.49 0.57
CA PRO A 344 -22.72 -0.32 1.76
C PRO A 344 -23.31 -1.73 1.66
N GLY A 345 -24.46 -1.90 1.02
CA GLY A 345 -25.06 -3.23 0.77
C GLY A 345 -24.22 -4.08 -0.18
N ASP A 346 -23.64 -3.50 -1.22
CA ASP A 346 -22.73 -4.22 -2.14
C ASP A 346 -21.45 -4.67 -1.43
N VAL A 347 -20.91 -3.82 -0.54
CA VAL A 347 -19.76 -4.17 0.31
C VAL A 347 -20.11 -5.36 1.19
N ASP A 348 -21.24 -5.30 1.91
CA ASP A 348 -21.68 -6.39 2.79
C ASP A 348 -21.89 -7.70 2.02
N LEU A 349 -22.49 -7.64 0.82
CA LEU A 349 -22.64 -8.80 -0.07
C LEU A 349 -21.29 -9.42 -0.44
N CYS A 350 -20.31 -8.60 -0.84
CA CYS A 350 -18.98 -9.09 -1.18
C CYS A 350 -18.30 -9.73 0.03
N LEU A 351 -18.29 -9.08 1.19
CA LEU A 351 -17.68 -9.61 2.41
C LEU A 351 -18.37 -10.91 2.87
N ALA A 352 -19.70 -10.96 2.79
CA ALA A 352 -20.47 -12.17 3.11
C ALA A 352 -20.12 -13.33 2.19
N ALA A 353 -19.96 -13.09 0.88
CA ALA A 353 -19.57 -14.12 -0.08
C ALA A 353 -18.18 -14.70 0.23
N VAL A 354 -17.19 -13.86 0.56
CA VAL A 354 -15.84 -14.29 0.97
C VAL A 354 -15.91 -15.14 2.25
N ARG A 355 -16.64 -14.68 3.26
CA ARG A 355 -16.81 -15.40 4.54
C ARG A 355 -17.55 -16.74 4.35
N ALA A 356 -18.57 -16.78 3.50
CA ALA A 356 -19.34 -17.99 3.23
C ALA A 356 -18.50 -19.08 2.54
N ARG A 357 -17.61 -18.68 1.61
CA ARG A 357 -16.71 -19.62 0.91
C ARG A 357 -15.75 -20.31 1.87
N THR A 358 -15.22 -19.57 2.84
CA THR A 358 -14.17 -20.04 3.77
C THR A 358 -14.75 -20.77 4.99
N ALA A 359 -15.98 -20.44 5.40
CA ALA A 359 -16.73 -21.16 6.44
C ALA A 359 -17.03 -22.64 6.10
N ARG A 360 -16.98 -23.00 4.82
CA ARG A 360 -17.18 -24.39 4.34
C ARG A 360 -15.97 -25.29 4.59
N THR A 361 -14.85 -24.75 5.08
CA THR A 361 -13.65 -25.53 5.38
C THR A 361 -13.67 -26.11 6.79
N SER A 362 -13.26 -27.37 6.92
CA SER A 362 -13.27 -28.13 8.19
C SER A 362 -12.29 -27.61 9.26
N ALA A 363 -11.42 -26.66 8.91
CA ALA A 363 -10.39 -26.13 9.81
C ALA A 363 -10.77 -24.83 10.54
N GLY A 364 -11.91 -24.19 10.21
CA GLY A 364 -12.31 -22.92 10.81
C GLY A 364 -11.25 -21.83 10.64
N THR A 365 -11.30 -21.08 9.54
CA THR A 365 -10.31 -20.02 9.30
C THR A 365 -10.38 -18.96 10.41
N ARG A 366 -9.21 -18.58 10.95
CA ARG A 366 -9.07 -17.43 11.87
C ARG A 366 -8.85 -16.11 11.14
N CYS A 367 -8.82 -16.14 9.80
CA CYS A 367 -8.62 -14.96 8.97
C CYS A 367 -9.78 -13.99 9.16
N ARG A 368 -9.47 -12.76 9.57
CA ARG A 368 -10.43 -11.66 9.56
C ARG A 368 -10.66 -11.21 8.12
N VAL A 369 -11.87 -10.76 7.81
CA VAL A 369 -12.21 -10.22 6.49
C VAL A 369 -12.81 -8.84 6.68
N GLU A 370 -12.17 -7.83 6.13
CA GLU A 370 -12.53 -6.41 6.28
C GLU A 370 -12.59 -5.73 4.91
N HIS A 371 -13.39 -4.66 4.81
CA HIS A 371 -13.40 -3.79 3.65
C HIS A 371 -12.55 -2.55 3.90
N ARG A 372 -11.81 -2.10 2.89
CA ARG A 372 -11.19 -0.77 2.90
C ARG A 372 -11.54 -0.02 1.63
N ASP A 373 -12.34 1.03 1.79
CA ASP A 373 -12.68 1.91 0.68
C ASP A 373 -11.44 2.64 0.15
N ALA A 374 -11.32 2.71 -1.17
CA ALA A 374 -10.29 3.50 -1.83
C ALA A 374 -10.71 4.97 -2.05
N VAL A 375 -12.00 5.29 -1.88
CA VAL A 375 -12.50 6.67 -1.94
C VAL A 375 -11.84 7.48 -0.81
N GLY A 376 -11.24 8.62 -1.17
CA GLY A 376 -10.51 9.47 -0.22
C GLY A 376 -9.15 8.92 0.23
N THR A 377 -8.70 7.78 -0.29
CA THR A 377 -7.33 7.30 -0.04
C THR A 377 -6.31 8.26 -0.63
N SER A 378 -5.35 8.69 0.19
CA SER A 378 -4.14 9.35 -0.31
C SER A 378 -3.25 8.31 -0.99
N TRP A 379 -3.37 8.20 -2.31
CA TRP A 379 -2.51 7.33 -3.11
C TRP A 379 -1.04 7.71 -3.00
N ASP A 380 -0.74 8.99 -2.79
CA ASP A 380 0.62 9.46 -2.53
C ASP A 380 1.16 8.90 -1.21
N ARG A 381 0.36 8.85 -0.15
CA ARG A 381 0.76 8.18 1.11
C ARG A 381 1.05 6.69 0.87
N ALA A 382 0.23 6.03 0.06
CA ALA A 382 0.47 4.64 -0.32
C ALA A 382 1.78 4.48 -1.12
N SER A 383 2.08 5.39 -2.04
CA SER A 383 3.36 5.41 -2.76
C SER A 383 4.54 5.63 -1.82
N ALA A 384 4.45 6.60 -0.89
CA ALA A 384 5.48 6.89 0.10
C ALA A 384 5.78 5.68 0.99
N ALA A 385 4.78 4.82 1.24
CA ALA A 385 4.94 3.58 2.00
C ALA A 385 5.99 2.63 1.42
N LEU A 386 6.30 2.70 0.11
CA LEU A 386 7.39 1.94 -0.50
C LEU A 386 8.75 2.30 0.11
N VAL A 387 9.04 3.60 0.21
CA VAL A 387 10.30 4.12 0.74
C VAL A 387 10.36 3.93 2.24
N LEU A 388 9.24 4.16 2.94
CA LEU A 388 9.18 3.91 4.39
C LEU A 388 9.43 2.44 4.71
N ASP A 389 8.85 1.51 3.96
CA ASP A 389 9.08 0.07 4.12
C ASP A 389 10.52 -0.32 3.88
N ASP A 390 11.11 0.16 2.79
CA ASP A 390 12.50 -0.16 2.50
C ASP A 390 13.47 0.47 3.50
N PHE A 391 13.21 1.72 3.91
CA PHE A 391 13.95 2.41 4.96
C PHE A 391 13.92 1.64 6.28
N LEU A 392 12.75 1.18 6.74
CA LEU A 392 12.71 0.41 7.98
C LEU A 392 13.36 -0.96 7.87
N ARG A 393 13.28 -1.61 6.71
CA ARG A 393 13.94 -2.91 6.50
C ARG A 393 15.46 -2.76 6.45
N ARG A 394 15.97 -1.65 5.92
CA ARG A 394 17.41 -1.41 5.74
C ARG A 394 17.83 0.02 6.13
N PRO A 395 17.69 0.43 7.40
CA PRO A 395 17.96 1.82 7.79
C PRO A 395 19.41 2.25 7.48
N THR A 396 20.36 1.33 7.59
CA THR A 396 21.77 1.60 7.29
C THR A 396 22.07 1.84 5.81
N ALA A 397 21.15 1.48 4.89
CA ALA A 397 21.27 1.80 3.47
C ALA A 397 20.95 3.28 3.18
N TYR A 398 20.18 3.92 4.05
CA TYR A 398 19.79 5.33 3.94
C TYR A 398 20.64 6.23 4.84
N GLU A 399 21.05 5.73 6.01
CA GLU A 399 21.85 6.49 6.98
C GLU A 399 23.13 5.75 7.36
N ALA A 400 24.23 6.14 6.72
CA ALA A 400 25.55 5.55 6.97
C ALA A 400 26.01 5.72 8.44
N ALA A 401 25.58 6.79 9.12
CA ALA A 401 25.84 7.02 10.56
C ALA A 401 25.25 5.92 11.46
N LEU A 402 24.30 5.12 10.95
CA LEU A 402 23.77 3.98 11.67
C LEU A 402 24.68 2.74 11.57
N LEU A 403 25.79 2.77 10.84
CA LEU A 403 26.76 1.66 10.79
C LEU A 403 27.74 1.68 11.96
N ASP A 404 28.02 2.87 12.51
CA ASP A 404 28.85 3.08 13.70
C ASP A 404 28.08 2.68 14.97
#